data_AF-A0A842QKH8-F1
#
_entry.id   AF-A0A842QKH8-F1
#
_cell.length_a   1.000
_cell.length_b   1.000
_cell.length_c   1.000
_cell.angle_alpha   90.00
_cell.angle_beta   90.00
_cell.angle_gamma   90.00
#
_symmetry.space_group_name_H-M   'P 1'
#
loop_
_entity.id
_entity.type
_entity.pdbx_description
1 polymer ?
#
loop_
_entity_poly.entity_id
_entity_poly.type
_entity_poly.pdbx_seq_one_letter_code
_entity_poly.pdbx_strand_id
1 'polypeptide(L)'
;MPRGRPVKSQIRQNIVEILYFLHKGYGYDIYKAYRDIFPAVTMRSIYYHLNKGIETDEFKIAEVKKEEGDYSWGNTVTKTYYSLGPKAKPAMLKQVKDYFDKKADKR
;
A
#
# COMPACT_ATOMS: atom_id res chain seq x y z
N MET A 1 -27.81 -0.74 13.66
CA MET A 1 -26.36 -0.92 13.45
C MET A 1 -26.06 -2.41 13.35
N PRO A 2 -25.52 -2.91 12.23
CA PRO A 2 -25.22 -4.34 12.09
C PRO A 2 -24.16 -4.73 13.13
N ARG A 3 -24.49 -5.71 13.99
CA ARG A 3 -23.58 -6.30 14.96
C ARG A 3 -22.66 -7.28 14.21
N GLY A 4 -21.39 -6.92 14.08
CA GLY A 4 -20.36 -7.77 13.46
C GLY A 4 -19.07 -7.00 13.25
N ARG A 5 -17.92 -7.67 13.32
CA ARG A 5 -16.64 -7.08 12.91
C ARG A 5 -16.78 -6.64 11.45
N PRO A 6 -16.44 -5.39 11.08
CA PRO A 6 -16.59 -4.95 9.70
C PRO A 6 -15.86 -5.92 8.76
N VAL A 7 -16.57 -6.39 7.73
CA VAL A 7 -16.05 -7.34 6.73
C VAL A 7 -14.79 -6.79 6.05
N LYS A 8 -14.66 -5.45 6.02
CA LYS A 8 -13.53 -4.73 5.43
C LYS A 8 -12.66 -4.11 6.52
N SER A 9 -11.36 -4.33 6.43
CA SER A 9 -10.38 -3.63 7.27
C SER A 9 -10.19 -2.21 6.75
N GLN A 10 -10.33 -1.21 7.62
CA GLN A 10 -10.03 0.18 7.27
C GLN A 10 -8.59 0.35 6.74
N ILE A 11 -7.63 -0.37 7.34
CA ILE A 11 -6.22 -0.33 6.91
C ILE A 11 -6.08 -0.81 5.47
N ARG A 12 -6.79 -1.89 5.11
CA ARG A 12 -6.74 -2.44 3.76
C ARG A 12 -7.42 -1.52 2.74
N GLN A 13 -8.55 -0.90 3.10
CA GLN A 13 -9.17 0.13 2.27
C GLN A 13 -8.23 1.31 2.06
N ASN A 14 -7.59 1.81 3.11
CA ASN A 14 -6.61 2.89 3.00
C ASN A 14 -5.44 2.54 2.06
N ILE A 15 -4.96 1.28 2.09
CA ILE A 15 -3.94 0.80 1.14
C ILE A 15 -4.48 0.79 -0.30
N VAL A 16 -5.75 0.41 -0.52
CA VAL A 16 -6.41 0.52 -1.83
C VAL A 16 -6.39 1.97 -2.33
N GLU A 17 -6.75 2.93 -1.48
CA GLU A 17 -6.70 4.35 -1.86
C GLU A 17 -5.29 4.79 -2.24
N ILE A 18 -4.29 4.41 -1.44
CA ILE A 18 -2.88 4.76 -1.71
C ILE A 18 -2.44 4.18 -3.06
N LEU A 19 -2.69 2.89 -3.29
CA LEU A 19 -2.31 2.22 -4.54
C LEU A 19 -3.10 2.71 -5.76
N TYR A 20 -4.30 3.25 -5.57
CA TYR A 20 -5.06 3.86 -6.65
C TYR A 20 -4.33 5.06 -7.24
N PHE A 21 -3.83 5.97 -6.40
CA PHE A 21 -3.09 7.16 -6.83
C PHE A 21 -1.62 6.88 -7.11
N LEU A 22 -0.99 5.97 -6.36
CA LEU A 22 0.41 5.60 -6.56
C LEU A 22 0.60 4.69 -7.80
N HIS A 23 -0.47 4.03 -8.25
CA HIS A 23 -0.52 2.97 -9.28
C HIS A 23 0.28 1.70 -8.93
N LYS A 24 1.52 1.85 -8.49
CA LYS A 24 2.42 0.75 -8.10
C LYS A 24 3.39 1.21 -7.02
N GLY A 25 3.50 0.43 -5.94
CA GLY A 25 4.42 0.73 -4.85
C GLY A 25 4.89 -0.53 -4.12
N TYR A 26 6.10 -0.50 -3.56
CA TYR A 26 6.58 -1.58 -2.70
C TYR A 26 6.18 -1.34 -1.24
N GLY A 27 6.24 -2.38 -0.41
CA GLY A 27 5.65 -2.35 0.94
C GLY A 27 6.08 -1.17 1.81
N TYR A 28 7.33 -0.73 1.71
CA TYR A 28 7.84 0.40 2.48
C TYR A 28 7.33 1.76 1.96
N ASP A 29 7.17 1.94 0.64
CA ASP A 29 6.59 3.17 0.08
C ASP A 29 5.13 3.33 0.49
N ILE A 30 4.37 2.23 0.42
CA ILE A 30 2.98 2.18 0.87
C ILE A 30 2.91 2.53 2.36
N TYR A 31 3.79 1.95 3.18
CA TYR A 31 3.86 2.25 4.61
C TYR A 31 4.18 3.72 4.90
N LYS A 32 5.12 4.35 4.18
CA LYS A 32 5.41 5.79 4.34
C LYS A 32 4.19 6.64 4.00
N ALA A 33 3.62 6.46 2.81
CA ALA A 33 2.43 7.20 2.41
C ALA A 33 1.28 6.99 3.41
N TYR A 34 1.11 5.77 3.90
CA TYR A 34 0.11 5.46 4.91
C TYR A 34 0.32 6.27 6.18
N ARG A 35 1.54 6.31 6.73
CA ARG A 35 1.86 7.05 7.96
C ARG A 35 1.73 8.55 7.81
N ASP A 36 1.94 9.08 6.61
CA ASP A 36 1.80 10.51 6.33
C ASP A 36 0.34 10.95 6.26
N ILE A 37 -0.57 10.05 5.82
CA ILE A 37 -1.98 10.39 5.55
C ILE A 37 -2.92 9.91 6.68
N PHE A 38 -2.64 8.77 7.30
CA PHE A 38 -3.56 8.06 8.18
C PHE A 38 -2.95 7.81 9.58
N PRO A 39 -3.78 7.40 10.58
CA PRO A 39 -3.27 7.04 11.90
C PRO A 39 -2.17 5.99 11.84
N ALA A 40 -1.16 6.12 12.71
CA ALA A 40 0.02 5.26 12.66
C ALA A 40 -0.33 3.77 12.78
N VAL A 41 0.31 2.95 11.94
CA VAL A 41 0.27 1.48 11.97
C VAL A 41 1.68 0.93 11.93
N THR A 42 1.86 -0.35 12.29
CA THR A 42 3.15 -1.01 12.15
C THR A 42 3.38 -1.45 10.71
N MET A 43 4.64 -1.50 10.29
CA MET A 43 5.00 -2.03 8.97
C MET A 43 4.50 -3.48 8.77
N ARG A 44 4.55 -4.30 9.84
CA ARG A 44 4.00 -5.67 9.84
C ARG A 44 2.50 -5.70 9.52
N SER A 45 1.72 -4.74 10.03
CA SER A 45 0.29 -4.63 9.71
C SER A 45 0.04 -4.33 8.23
N ILE A 46 0.86 -3.47 7.62
CA ILE A 46 0.80 -3.21 6.18
C ILE A 46 1.05 -4.49 5.39
N TYR A 47 2.13 -5.23 5.68
CA TYR A 47 2.42 -6.49 4.99
C TYR A 47 1.34 -7.56 5.19
N TYR A 48 0.78 -7.67 6.40
CA TYR A 48 -0.36 -8.55 6.65
C TYR A 48 -1.55 -8.19 5.75
N HIS A 49 -1.88 -6.91 5.62
CA HIS A 49 -2.99 -6.45 4.80
C HIS A 49 -2.72 -6.56 3.30
N LEU A 50 -1.47 -6.40 2.85
CA LEU A 50 -1.08 -6.66 1.46
C LEU A 50 -1.26 -8.14 1.11
N ASN A 51 -0.75 -9.05 1.96
CA ASN A 51 -0.92 -10.48 1.76
C ASN A 51 -2.41 -10.87 1.75
N LYS A 52 -3.19 -10.38 2.73
CA LYS A 52 -4.63 -10.66 2.79
C LYS A 52 -5.40 -10.06 1.60
N GLY A 53 -4.95 -8.91 1.09
CA GLY A 53 -5.54 -8.28 -0.09
C GLY A 53 -5.21 -9.04 -1.38
N ILE A 54 -4.05 -9.70 -1.48
CA ILE A 54 -3.75 -10.64 -2.57
C ILE A 54 -4.70 -11.83 -2.52
N GLU A 55 -4.89 -12.46 -1.35
CA GLU A 55 -5.81 -13.59 -1.18
C GLU A 55 -7.27 -13.25 -1.54
N THR A 56 -7.64 -11.97 -1.49
CA THR A 56 -8.99 -11.49 -1.78
C THR A 56 -9.10 -10.78 -3.14
N ASP A 57 -8.06 -10.86 -3.97
CA ASP A 57 -7.93 -10.18 -5.28
C ASP A 57 -8.11 -8.65 -5.25
N GLU A 58 -7.96 -8.03 -4.07
CA GLU A 58 -7.95 -6.57 -3.93
C GLU A 58 -6.58 -6.01 -4.36
N PHE A 59 -5.51 -6.80 -4.25
CA PHE A 59 -4.16 -6.46 -4.70
C PHE A 59 -3.58 -7.55 -5.59
N LYS A 60 -2.57 -7.18 -6.39
CA LYS A 60 -1.75 -8.11 -7.15
C LYS A 60 -0.28 -7.71 -7.09
N ILE A 61 0.60 -8.69 -7.22
CA ILE A 61 2.03 -8.44 -7.39
C ILE A 61 2.25 -7.97 -8.82
N ALA A 62 2.74 -6.74 -8.97
CA ALA A 62 3.02 -6.13 -10.26
C ALA A 62 4.43 -6.47 -10.77
N GLU A 63 5.41 -6.51 -9.86
CA GLU A 63 6.80 -6.82 -10.18
C GLU A 63 7.54 -7.25 -8.91
N VAL A 64 8.55 -8.08 -9.07
CA VAL A 64 9.54 -8.37 -8.04
C VAL A 64 10.89 -7.93 -8.59
N LYS A 65 11.47 -6.88 -8.02
CA LYS A 65 12.76 -6.33 -8.45
C LYS A 65 13.83 -6.66 -7.43
N LYS A 66 14.94 -7.22 -7.88
CA LYS A 66 16.17 -7.33 -7.09
C LYS A 66 16.98 -6.08 -7.32
N GLU A 67 17.32 -5.38 -6.24
CA GLU A 67 18.23 -4.26 -6.26
C GLU A 67 19.52 -4.69 -5.57
N GLU A 68 20.61 -4.64 -6.32
CA GLU A 68 21.94 -4.79 -5.77
C GLU A 68 22.33 -3.50 -5.05
N GLY A 69 22.93 -3.63 -3.87
CA GLY A 69 23.33 -2.50 -3.06
C GLY A 69 24.15 -2.94 -1.87
N ASP A 70 24.96 -2.04 -1.35
CA ASP A 70 25.87 -2.31 -0.24
C ASP A 70 25.12 -2.10 1.09
N TYR A 71 24.27 -3.07 1.43
CA TYR A 71 23.55 -3.06 2.70
C TYR A 71 24.35 -3.81 3.76
N SER A 72 24.26 -3.34 5.01
CA SER A 72 24.96 -3.94 6.15
C SER A 72 24.65 -5.42 6.44
N TRP A 73 23.72 -6.03 5.68
CA TRP A 73 23.25 -7.42 5.87
C TRP A 73 23.22 -8.22 4.55
N GLY A 74 23.82 -7.72 3.48
CA GLY A 74 23.95 -8.43 2.21
C GLY A 74 23.85 -7.53 0.98
N ASN A 75 24.29 -8.06 -0.17
CA ASN A 75 24.51 -7.27 -1.39
C ASN A 75 23.25 -7.08 -2.25
N THR A 76 22.10 -7.59 -1.82
CA THR A 76 20.88 -7.58 -2.64
C THR A 76 19.64 -7.48 -1.77
N VAL A 77 18.72 -6.59 -2.15
CA VAL A 77 17.38 -6.49 -1.56
C VAL A 77 16.33 -6.82 -2.60
N THR A 78 15.31 -7.59 -2.20
CA THR A 78 14.16 -7.88 -3.06
C THR A 78 13.01 -6.95 -2.71
N LYS A 79 12.56 -6.15 -3.67
CA LYS A 79 11.37 -5.30 -3.55
C LYS A 79 10.22 -5.91 -4.34
N THR A 80 9.20 -6.35 -3.61
CA THR A 80 7.91 -6.73 -4.19
C THR A 80 7.05 -5.48 -4.35
N TYR A 81 6.69 -5.18 -5.59
CA TYR A 81 5.79 -4.09 -5.94
C TYR A 81 4.36 -4.60 -6.08
N TYR A 82 3.44 -3.88 -5.47
CA TYR A 82 2.01 -4.18 -5.46
C TYR A 82 1.25 -3.16 -6.29
N SER A 83 0.13 -3.60 -6.87
CA SER A 83 -0.83 -2.74 -7.58
C SER A 83 -2.25 -3.21 -7.28
N LEU A 84 -3.25 -2.45 -7.73
CA LEU A 84 -4.65 -2.82 -7.54
C LEU A 84 -5.00 -4.11 -8.30
N GLY A 85 -5.70 -5.01 -7.60
CA GLY A 85 -6.30 -6.20 -8.15
C GLY A 85 -7.71 -5.94 -8.71
N PRO A 86 -8.32 -6.93 -9.37
CA PRO A 86 -9.62 -6.77 -10.03
C PRO A 86 -10.78 -6.54 -9.07
N LYS A 87 -10.68 -6.95 -7.79
CA LYS A 87 -11.72 -6.74 -6.77
C LYS A 87 -11.49 -5.47 -5.95
N ALA A 88 -10.46 -4.68 -6.25
CA ALA A 88 -10.22 -3.40 -5.60
C ALA A 88 -11.41 -2.45 -5.83
N LYS A 89 -11.82 -1.76 -4.75
CA LYS A 89 -12.89 -0.75 -4.81
C LYS A 89 -12.39 0.57 -4.21
N PRO A 90 -11.62 1.36 -4.98
CA PRO A 90 -11.16 2.66 -4.53
C PRO A 90 -12.34 3.62 -4.37
N ALA A 91 -12.36 4.35 -3.27
CA ALA A 91 -13.32 5.41 -2.95
C ALA A 91 -12.84 6.79 -3.36
N MET A 92 -11.58 6.91 -3.83
CA MET A 92 -10.93 8.15 -4.26
C MET A 92 -10.91 9.20 -3.14
N LEU A 93 -10.40 8.81 -1.96
CA LEU A 93 -10.36 9.71 -0.81
C LEU A 93 -9.56 10.98 -1.10
N LYS A 94 -10.20 12.14 -0.88
CA LYS A 94 -9.63 13.47 -1.14
C LYS A 94 -8.27 13.68 -0.45
N GLN A 95 -8.13 13.29 0.81
CA GLN A 95 -6.86 13.43 1.55
C GLN A 95 -5.69 12.68 0.91
N VAL A 96 -5.95 11.53 0.28
CA VAL A 96 -4.92 10.74 -0.40
C VAL A 96 -4.56 11.40 -1.72
N LYS A 97 -5.57 11.88 -2.46
CA LYS A 97 -5.37 12.67 -3.67
C LYS A 97 -4.50 13.90 -3.39
N ASP A 98 -4.89 14.71 -2.40
CA ASP A 98 -4.19 15.94 -2.03
C ASP A 98 -2.72 15.67 -1.63
N TYR A 99 -2.44 14.53 -0.99
CA TYR A 99 -1.07 14.11 -0.66
C TYR A 99 -0.24 13.85 -1.92
N PHE A 100 -0.77 13.11 -2.89
CA PHE A 100 -0.05 12.80 -4.13
C PHE A 100 0.06 14.00 -5.07
N ASP A 101 -0.97 14.86 -5.13
CA ASP A 101 -0.94 16.10 -5.90
C ASP A 101 0.16 17.04 -5.37
N LYS A 102 0.24 17.24 -4.05
CA LYS A 102 1.31 18.05 -3.41
C LYS A 102 2.70 17.47 -3.62
N LYS A 103 2.82 16.15 -3.69
CA LYS A 103 4.11 15.48 -3.88
C LYS A 103 4.58 15.54 -5.33
N ALA A 104 3.65 15.60 -6.29
CA ALA A 104 3.95 15.79 -7.71
C ALA A 104 4.44 17.22 -8.00
N ASP A 105 3.86 18.23 -7.35
CA ASP A 105 4.22 19.64 -7.51
C ASP A 105 5.63 19.99 -6.98
N LYS A 106 6.15 19.16 -6.06
CA LYS A 106 7.49 19.33 -5.47
C LYS A 106 8.63 18.68 -6.26
N ARG A 107 8.36 18.18 -7.46
CA ARG A 107 9.30 17.35 -8.25
C ARG A 107 9.64 18.01 -9.57
#